data_AF-A0ABD3WRU8-F1
#
_entry.id   AF-A0ABD3WRU8-F1
#
_cell.length_a   1.000
_cell.length_b   1.000
_cell.length_c   1.000
_cell.angle_alpha   90.00
_cell.angle_beta   90.00
_cell.angle_gamma   90.00
#
_symmetry.space_group_name_H-M   'P 1'
#
loop_
_entity.id
_entity.type
_entity.pdbx_description
1 polymer ?
#
loop_
_entity_poly.entity_id
_entity_poly.type
_entity_poly.pdbx_seq_one_letter_code
_entity_poly.pdbx_strand_id
1 'polypeptide(L)'
;MSKPVMYSGKIHLKTKKWVADQLGDKANVSIVFNMVSTFYILDPKIRIYDLGRKKARVDEFPLCVHLVSDEYEQLSSEALEAGRICANKYLVKHCGKDAFHMRMRLHPFHVIRINKMLSCAGADRLQTGMRGAFGKPQGTVARVHIGQPIMSVRAKDAHQAPVVEALRRAKFKFPGRQKIYVSKKWGFTKYNRDKYEEMRQDGRLVPDGVNVKYRPHKGPLKVWMEAQHQEEEVV
;
A
#
# COMPACT_ATOMS: atom_id res chain seq x y z
N MET A 1 36.88 4.51 0.63
CA MET A 1 36.14 4.43 -0.65
C MET A 1 36.51 3.14 -1.35
N SER A 2 35.69 2.09 -1.25
CA SER A 2 35.87 0.84 -1.99
C SER A 2 34.64 0.63 -2.88
N LYS A 3 34.82 0.79 -4.19
CA LYS A 3 33.76 0.57 -5.18
C LYS A 3 33.35 -0.92 -5.16
N PRO A 4 32.05 -1.26 -5.17
CA PRO A 4 31.62 -2.65 -5.29
C PRO A 4 31.86 -3.14 -6.72
N VAL A 5 32.50 -4.30 -6.82
CA VAL A 5 32.79 -5.00 -8.08
C VAL A 5 31.49 -5.47 -8.72
N MET A 6 31.17 -4.91 -9.89
CA MET A 6 30.00 -5.24 -10.71
C MET A 6 30.18 -6.63 -11.37
N TYR A 7 29.81 -7.70 -10.67
CA TYR A 7 29.61 -9.03 -11.28
C TYR A 7 28.16 -9.17 -11.82
N SER A 8 27.71 -8.18 -12.59
CA SER A 8 26.40 -8.17 -13.26
C SER A 8 26.47 -8.69 -14.72
N GLY A 9 27.66 -8.69 -15.33
CA GLY A 9 27.80 -8.87 -16.78
C GLY A 9 27.64 -10.30 -17.32
N LYS A 10 28.01 -11.35 -16.57
CA LYS A 10 28.09 -12.71 -17.13
C LYS A 10 26.77 -13.50 -17.10
N ILE A 11 25.81 -13.12 -16.25
CA ILE A 11 24.50 -13.79 -16.17
C ILE A 11 23.55 -13.22 -17.23
N HIS A 12 23.65 -11.91 -17.51
CA HIS A 12 22.87 -11.19 -18.53
C HIS A 12 23.09 -11.70 -19.96
N LEU A 13 24.30 -12.19 -20.26
CA LEU A 13 24.67 -12.66 -21.61
C LEU A 13 24.19 -14.09 -21.91
N LYS A 14 24.14 -14.97 -20.90
CA LYS A 14 23.67 -16.36 -21.09
C LYS A 14 22.15 -16.45 -21.28
N THR A 15 21.37 -15.60 -20.59
CA THR A 15 19.91 -15.55 -20.75
C THR A 15 19.49 -14.84 -22.04
N LYS A 16 20.21 -13.80 -22.49
CA LYS A 16 19.94 -13.16 -23.78
C LYS A 16 20.14 -14.11 -24.96
N LYS A 17 21.20 -14.92 -24.96
CA LYS A 17 21.47 -15.88 -26.04
C LYS A 17 20.38 -16.95 -26.13
N TRP A 18 19.94 -17.49 -24.99
CA TRP A 18 18.89 -18.52 -24.95
C TRP A 18 17.50 -18.00 -25.37
N VAL A 19 17.19 -16.74 -25.06
CA VAL A 19 15.92 -16.10 -25.48
C VAL A 19 15.96 -15.67 -26.95
N ALA A 20 17.11 -15.21 -27.45
CA ALA A 20 17.30 -14.89 -28.87
C ALA A 20 17.23 -16.14 -29.76
N ASP A 21 17.80 -17.27 -29.29
CA ASP A 21 17.80 -18.55 -30.02
C ASP A 21 16.40 -19.18 -30.14
N GLN A 22 15.42 -18.78 -29.31
CA GLN A 22 14.05 -19.35 -29.34
C GLN A 22 12.98 -18.48 -30.02
N LEU A 23 13.18 -17.17 -30.19
CA LEU A 23 12.07 -16.26 -30.58
C LEU A 23 12.29 -15.46 -31.87
N GLY A 24 13.48 -15.45 -32.46
CA GLY A 24 13.77 -14.62 -33.63
C GLY A 24 13.57 -13.11 -33.36
N ASP A 25 14.03 -12.27 -34.28
CA ASP A 25 14.21 -10.82 -34.11
C ASP A 25 12.93 -9.96 -34.00
N LYS A 26 11.84 -10.46 -33.39
CA LYS A 26 10.57 -9.72 -33.24
C LYS A 26 10.03 -9.62 -31.82
N ALA A 27 10.82 -9.94 -30.80
CA ALA A 27 10.41 -9.74 -29.41
C ALA A 27 10.70 -8.30 -28.93
N ASN A 28 9.64 -7.50 -28.82
CA ASN A 28 9.65 -6.18 -28.17
C ASN A 28 10.26 -6.27 -26.75
N VAL A 29 11.19 -5.37 -26.40
CA VAL A 29 11.91 -5.33 -25.10
C VAL A 29 10.94 -5.36 -23.90
N SER A 30 9.73 -4.83 -24.07
CA SER A 30 8.64 -4.84 -23.09
C SER A 30 8.15 -6.25 -22.72
N ILE A 31 8.15 -7.18 -23.68
CA ILE A 31 7.73 -8.58 -23.47
C ILE A 31 8.78 -9.32 -22.65
N VAL A 32 10.06 -9.07 -22.91
CA VAL A 32 11.16 -9.69 -22.14
C VAL A 32 11.18 -9.19 -20.70
N PHE A 33 10.93 -7.90 -20.46
CA PHE A 33 10.83 -7.34 -19.11
C PHE A 33 9.64 -7.91 -18.32
N ASN A 34 8.48 -8.04 -18.98
CA ASN A 34 7.34 -8.72 -18.38
C ASN A 34 7.65 -10.20 -18.11
N MET A 35 8.26 -10.93 -19.04
CA MET A 35 8.57 -12.36 -18.89
C MET A 35 9.55 -12.65 -17.74
N VAL A 36 10.50 -11.75 -17.47
CA VAL A 36 11.40 -11.88 -16.30
C VAL A 36 10.66 -11.61 -14.98
N SER A 37 9.65 -10.73 -14.99
CA SER A 37 8.78 -10.49 -13.82
C SER A 37 7.75 -11.61 -13.58
N THR A 38 7.35 -12.33 -14.64
CA THR A 38 6.36 -13.42 -14.59
C THR A 38 6.90 -14.68 -13.90
N PHE A 39 8.21 -14.86 -13.77
CA PHE A 39 8.77 -16.16 -13.43
C PHE A 39 8.77 -16.51 -11.92
N TYR A 40 8.47 -15.57 -11.00
CA TYR A 40 8.71 -15.80 -9.57
C TYR A 40 7.85 -14.95 -8.62
N ILE A 41 6.51 -15.00 -8.72
CA ILE A 41 5.65 -14.26 -7.79
C ILE A 41 4.75 -15.22 -7.02
N LEU A 42 5.05 -15.38 -5.73
CA LEU A 42 4.10 -15.91 -4.76
C LEU A 42 3.09 -14.82 -4.43
N ASP A 43 1.80 -15.15 -4.48
CA ASP A 43 0.74 -14.20 -4.18
C ASP A 43 0.84 -13.69 -2.74
N PRO A 44 0.74 -12.37 -2.50
CA PRO A 44 0.74 -11.81 -1.15
C PRO A 44 -0.47 -12.29 -0.36
N LYS A 45 -0.28 -12.53 0.94
CA LYS A 45 -1.36 -13.00 1.82
C LYS A 45 -2.50 -11.97 1.93
N ILE A 46 -2.15 -10.69 1.99
CA ILE A 46 -3.10 -9.59 1.94
C ILE A 46 -3.61 -9.40 0.51
N ARG A 47 -4.92 -9.56 0.33
CA ARG A 47 -5.60 -9.36 -0.97
C ARG A 47 -6.56 -8.16 -0.97
N ILE A 48 -7.01 -7.75 0.21
CA ILE A 48 -8.02 -6.69 0.36
C ILE A 48 -7.39 -5.54 1.16
N TYR A 49 -7.31 -4.36 0.54
CA TYR A 49 -6.71 -3.18 1.16
C TYR A 49 -7.74 -2.22 1.76
N ASP A 50 -8.96 -2.18 1.22
CA ASP A 50 -10.04 -1.30 1.69
C ASP A 50 -11.18 -2.10 2.35
N LEU A 51 -11.63 -1.64 3.52
CA LEU A 51 -12.68 -2.26 4.35
C LEU A 51 -13.69 -1.27 4.90
N GLY A 52 -14.82 -1.79 5.35
CA GLY A 52 -15.95 -0.99 5.80
C GLY A 52 -16.70 -0.37 4.61
N ARG A 53 -17.25 0.83 4.81
CA ARG A 53 -18.02 1.54 3.79
C ARG A 53 -17.11 2.30 2.83
N LYS A 54 -16.41 1.57 1.96
CA LYS A 54 -15.47 2.14 0.96
C LYS A 54 -16.11 3.05 -0.07
N LYS A 55 -17.43 2.99 -0.28
CA LYS A 55 -18.17 3.88 -1.20
C LYS A 55 -18.74 5.13 -0.52
N ALA A 56 -18.53 5.30 0.79
CA ALA A 56 -19.03 6.48 1.51
C ALA A 56 -18.45 7.77 0.94
N ARG A 57 -19.28 8.81 0.91
CA ARG A 57 -18.86 10.14 0.47
C ARG A 57 -17.80 10.72 1.41
N VAL A 58 -17.04 11.70 0.93
CA VAL A 58 -15.99 12.36 1.73
C VAL A 58 -16.57 13.06 2.96
N ASP A 59 -17.74 13.67 2.81
CA ASP A 59 -18.35 14.50 3.84
C ASP A 59 -18.87 13.67 5.03
N GLU A 60 -19.10 12.37 4.84
CA GLU A 60 -19.62 11.50 5.90
C GLU A 60 -18.59 11.14 6.97
N PHE A 61 -17.29 11.16 6.61
CA PHE A 61 -16.20 10.69 7.47
C PHE A 61 -15.09 11.74 7.61
N PRO A 62 -15.28 12.76 8.47
CA PRO A 62 -14.29 13.81 8.73
C PRO A 62 -13.07 13.32 9.52
N LEU A 63 -13.26 12.37 10.44
CA LEU A 63 -12.19 11.87 11.28
C LEU A 63 -11.22 11.01 10.47
N CYS A 64 -9.92 11.17 10.73
CA CYS A 64 -8.90 10.29 10.19
C CYS A 64 -7.84 9.98 11.25
N VAL A 65 -7.53 8.70 11.42
CA VAL A 65 -6.49 8.23 12.34
C VAL A 65 -5.54 7.31 11.58
N HIS A 66 -4.25 7.53 11.77
CA HIS A 66 -3.17 6.81 11.10
C HIS A 66 -2.36 5.98 12.09
N LEU A 67 -2.03 4.75 11.69
CA LEU A 67 -0.96 3.97 12.29
C LEU A 67 0.29 4.15 11.45
N VAL A 68 1.36 4.66 12.05
CA VAL A 68 2.60 5.07 11.38
C VAL A 68 3.78 4.31 11.97
N SER A 69 4.71 3.83 11.13
CA SER A 69 5.96 3.24 11.63
C SER A 69 6.96 4.32 12.02
N ASP A 70 7.63 4.14 13.15
CA ASP A 70 8.72 4.99 13.64
C ASP A 70 10.11 4.42 13.31
N GLU A 71 10.16 3.31 12.56
CA GLU A 71 11.38 2.55 12.27
C GLU A 71 11.51 2.28 10.77
N TYR A 72 12.74 2.02 10.33
CA TYR A 72 13.02 1.56 8.97
C TYR A 72 13.04 0.04 8.94
N GLU A 73 11.99 -0.57 8.40
CA GLU A 73 11.76 -2.01 8.54
C GLU A 73 11.08 -2.63 7.31
N GLN A 74 10.93 -3.95 7.34
CA GLN A 74 10.19 -4.72 6.34
C GLN A 74 9.02 -5.42 7.03
N LEU A 75 7.80 -5.11 6.58
CA LEU A 75 6.58 -5.72 7.10
C LEU A 75 6.12 -6.84 6.19
N SER A 76 5.91 -8.04 6.74
CA SER A 76 5.47 -9.18 5.93
C SER A 76 4.01 -9.06 5.49
N SER A 77 3.67 -9.70 4.37
CA SER A 77 2.28 -9.72 3.88
C SER A 77 1.32 -10.38 4.87
N GLU A 78 1.81 -11.34 5.66
CA GLU A 78 1.05 -12.02 6.72
C GLU A 78 0.77 -11.09 7.90
N ALA A 79 1.75 -10.28 8.30
CA ALA A 79 1.59 -9.29 9.37
C ALA A 79 0.59 -8.21 8.96
N LEU A 80 0.63 -7.74 7.71
CA LEU A 80 -0.36 -6.81 7.15
C LEU A 80 -1.77 -7.40 7.20
N GLU A 81 -1.95 -8.66 6.80
CA GLU A 81 -3.26 -9.32 6.86
C GLU A 81 -3.75 -9.52 8.30
N ALA A 82 -2.86 -9.92 9.23
CA ALA A 82 -3.20 -10.07 10.64
C ALA A 82 -3.61 -8.74 11.29
N GLY A 83 -2.86 -7.65 11.01
CA GLY A 83 -3.18 -6.30 11.48
C GLY A 83 -4.52 -5.82 10.95
N ARG A 84 -4.80 -6.06 9.66
CA ARG A 84 -6.06 -5.73 9.00
C ARG A 84 -7.25 -6.46 9.64
N ILE A 85 -7.15 -7.77 9.83
CA ILE A 85 -8.23 -8.57 10.46
C ILE A 85 -8.47 -8.09 11.90
N CYS A 86 -7.40 -7.83 12.65
CA CYS A 86 -7.48 -7.39 14.05
C CYS A 86 -8.23 -6.07 14.20
N ALA A 87 -7.85 -5.06 13.41
CA ALA A 87 -8.52 -3.75 13.41
C ALA A 87 -9.99 -3.86 12.97
N ASN A 88 -10.25 -4.58 11.87
CA ASN A 88 -11.60 -4.72 11.34
C ASN A 88 -12.55 -5.43 12.32
N LYS A 89 -12.09 -6.51 12.96
CA LYS A 89 -12.90 -7.27 13.92
C LYS A 89 -13.34 -6.40 15.11
N TYR A 90 -12.46 -5.54 15.60
CA TYR A 90 -12.78 -4.63 16.69
C TYR A 90 -13.74 -3.51 16.24
N LEU A 91 -13.46 -2.87 15.10
CA LEU A 91 -14.29 -1.77 14.58
C LEU A 91 -15.71 -2.21 14.24
N VAL A 92 -15.88 -3.39 13.62
CA VAL A 92 -17.21 -3.93 13.31
C VAL A 92 -18.02 -4.16 14.59
N LYS A 93 -17.38 -4.64 15.67
CA LYS A 93 -18.06 -4.91 16.94
C LYS A 93 -18.51 -3.63 17.67
N HIS A 94 -17.70 -2.57 17.64
CA HIS A 94 -17.94 -1.37 18.46
C HIS A 94 -18.57 -0.20 17.71
N CYS A 95 -18.28 -0.04 16.41
CA CYS A 95 -18.82 1.06 15.60
C CYS A 95 -19.87 0.58 14.59
N GLY A 96 -19.87 -0.71 14.24
CA GLY A 96 -20.64 -1.25 13.12
C GLY A 96 -19.89 -1.16 11.80
N LYS A 97 -20.25 -2.03 10.84
CA LYS A 97 -19.55 -2.20 9.55
C LYS A 97 -19.59 -0.94 8.67
N ASP A 98 -20.65 -0.15 8.77
CA ASP A 98 -20.90 0.99 7.89
C ASP A 98 -20.44 2.34 8.44
N ALA A 99 -19.90 2.35 9.66
CA ALA A 99 -19.49 3.57 10.36
C ALA A 99 -18.04 3.99 10.10
N PHE A 100 -17.26 3.19 9.37
CA PHE A 100 -15.86 3.47 9.09
C PHE A 100 -15.45 3.03 7.68
N HIS A 101 -14.33 3.60 7.21
CA HIS A 101 -13.61 3.15 6.05
C HIS A 101 -12.12 3.01 6.42
N MET A 102 -11.61 1.80 6.36
CA MET A 102 -10.24 1.47 6.69
C MET A 102 -9.46 1.12 5.42
N ARG A 103 -8.24 1.63 5.30
CA ARG A 103 -7.34 1.40 4.17
C ARG A 103 -5.95 0.99 4.66
N MET A 104 -5.47 -0.15 4.20
CA MET A 104 -4.05 -0.47 4.23
C MET A 104 -3.33 0.34 3.17
N ARG A 105 -2.32 1.11 3.58
CA ARG A 105 -1.57 2.02 2.68
C ARG A 105 -0.36 1.33 2.08
N LEU A 106 0.22 0.39 2.81
CA LEU A 106 1.38 -0.40 2.37
C LEU A 106 0.96 -1.54 1.46
N HIS A 107 1.76 -1.75 0.41
CA HIS A 107 1.62 -2.86 -0.53
C HIS A 107 2.93 -3.67 -0.56
N PRO A 108 2.89 -5.00 -0.38
CA PRO A 108 4.08 -5.83 -0.32
C PRO A 108 4.57 -6.20 -1.73
N PHE A 109 5.40 -5.35 -2.32
CA PHE A 109 6.00 -5.61 -3.64
C PHE A 109 7.37 -6.28 -3.59
N HIS A 110 8.04 -6.27 -2.44
CA HIS A 110 9.38 -6.82 -2.33
C HIS A 110 9.32 -8.33 -2.04
N VAL A 111 10.00 -9.14 -2.84
CA VAL A 111 10.02 -10.61 -2.67
C VAL A 111 11.23 -11.01 -1.83
N ILE A 112 11.00 -11.72 -0.73
CA ILE A 112 12.06 -12.32 0.09
C ILE A 112 12.45 -13.69 -0.47
N ARG A 113 13.75 -14.00 -0.40
CA ARG A 113 14.32 -15.26 -0.87
C ARG A 113 14.87 -16.07 0.29
N ILE A 114 14.76 -17.38 0.18
CA ILE A 114 15.29 -18.33 1.16
C ILE A 114 16.17 -19.37 0.47
N ASN A 115 17.38 -19.58 1.01
CA ASN A 115 18.18 -20.75 0.70
C ASN A 115 17.80 -21.85 1.71
N LYS A 116 16.88 -22.76 1.33
CA LYS A 116 16.35 -23.76 2.26
C LYS A 116 17.43 -24.78 2.61
N MET A 117 17.77 -24.86 3.89
CA MET A 117 18.62 -25.91 4.45
C MET A 117 17.77 -27.13 4.80
N LEU A 118 18.27 -28.33 4.53
CA LEU A 118 17.61 -29.57 4.94
C LEU A 118 17.93 -29.82 6.42
N SER A 119 16.90 -30.04 7.23
CA SER A 119 17.05 -30.27 8.68
C SER A 119 17.02 -31.76 9.07
N CYS A 120 17.17 -32.67 8.09
CA CYS A 120 17.12 -34.12 8.31
C CYS A 120 18.51 -34.69 8.69
N ALA A 121 18.54 -35.82 9.38
CA ALA A 121 19.80 -36.53 9.65
C ALA A 121 20.50 -36.92 8.34
N GLY A 122 21.81 -36.68 8.25
CA GLY A 122 22.56 -36.88 7.01
C GLY A 122 22.36 -35.80 5.92
N ALA A 123 21.75 -34.65 6.26
CA ALA A 123 21.54 -33.53 5.33
C ALA A 123 22.81 -33.06 4.61
N ASP A 124 23.97 -33.14 5.27
CA ASP A 124 25.28 -32.78 4.71
C ASP A 124 25.60 -33.54 3.40
N ARG A 125 25.13 -34.80 3.28
CA ARG A 125 25.36 -35.62 2.07
C ARG A 125 24.47 -35.21 0.89
N LEU A 126 23.31 -34.62 1.16
CA LEU A 126 22.29 -34.31 0.17
C LEU A 126 22.27 -32.83 -0.21
N GLN A 127 22.79 -31.96 0.65
CA GLN A 127 22.77 -30.52 0.45
C GLN A 127 24.12 -30.00 -0.04
N THR A 128 24.10 -29.06 -0.99
CA THR A 128 25.31 -28.38 -1.49
C THR A 128 25.85 -27.28 -0.55
N GLY A 129 25.39 -27.23 0.70
CA GLY A 129 25.70 -26.16 1.66
C GLY A 129 25.43 -24.76 1.08
N MET A 130 26.48 -23.92 1.04
CA MET A 130 26.43 -22.56 0.50
C MET A 130 26.84 -22.45 -0.97
N ARG A 131 27.14 -23.57 -1.64
CA ARG A 131 27.43 -23.57 -3.08
C ARG A 131 26.13 -23.28 -3.84
N GLY A 132 26.08 -22.16 -4.57
CA GLY A 132 24.87 -21.73 -5.29
C GLY A 132 23.78 -21.14 -4.38
N ALA A 133 24.16 -20.43 -3.32
CA ALA A 133 23.26 -19.93 -2.25
C ALA A 133 22.19 -18.90 -2.65
N PHE A 134 21.94 -18.66 -3.94
CA PHE A 134 20.86 -17.77 -4.35
C PHE A 134 19.51 -18.44 -4.08
N GLY A 135 18.79 -17.90 -3.11
CA GLY A 135 17.55 -18.50 -2.62
C GLY A 135 16.40 -18.44 -3.63
N LYS A 136 15.41 -19.31 -3.42
CA LYS A 136 14.11 -19.26 -4.12
C LYS A 136 13.19 -18.25 -3.43
N PRO A 137 12.25 -17.60 -4.15
CA PRO A 137 11.26 -16.73 -3.52
C PRO A 137 10.39 -17.50 -2.52
N GLN A 138 10.10 -16.91 -1.36
CA GLN A 138 9.32 -17.56 -0.29
C GLN A 138 8.13 -16.71 0.18
N GLY A 139 8.20 -15.39 0.05
CA GLY A 139 7.13 -14.51 0.48
C GLY A 139 7.32 -13.08 -0.01
N THR A 140 6.35 -12.23 0.31
CA THR A 140 6.36 -10.81 -0.05
C THR A 140 6.31 -9.93 1.19
N VAL A 141 7.01 -8.81 1.13
CA VAL A 141 7.15 -7.83 2.22
C VAL A 141 6.99 -6.42 1.68
N ALA A 142 6.46 -5.53 2.51
CA ALA A 142 6.40 -4.10 2.26
C ALA A 142 7.61 -3.44 2.95
N ARG A 143 8.38 -2.65 2.20
CA ARG A 143 9.47 -1.84 2.76
C ARG A 143 8.86 -0.55 3.30
N VAL A 144 9.17 -0.21 4.55
CA VAL A 144 8.56 0.91 5.27
C VAL A 144 9.63 1.88 5.73
N HIS A 145 9.39 3.17 5.51
CA HIS A 145 10.21 4.25 6.01
C HIS A 145 9.67 4.83 7.32
N ILE A 146 10.54 5.49 8.07
CA ILE A 146 10.17 6.24 9.27
C ILE A 146 9.14 7.32 8.88
N GLY A 147 8.02 7.38 9.61
CA GLY A 147 6.94 8.32 9.34
C GLY A 147 5.98 7.86 8.25
N GLN A 148 6.17 6.69 7.64
CA GLN A 148 5.26 6.18 6.62
C GLN A 148 4.00 5.56 7.27
N PRO A 149 2.78 5.95 6.85
CA PRO A 149 1.55 5.37 7.35
C PRO A 149 1.37 3.94 6.84
N ILE A 150 1.15 3.01 7.76
CA ILE A 150 0.84 1.60 7.52
C ILE A 150 -0.64 1.45 7.17
N MET A 151 -1.50 1.98 8.05
CA MET A 151 -2.95 1.85 7.98
C MET A 151 -3.61 3.18 8.31
N SER A 152 -4.67 3.49 7.59
CA SER A 152 -5.47 4.70 7.79
C SER A 152 -6.93 4.32 7.98
N VAL A 153 -7.59 4.89 8.98
CA VAL A 153 -9.02 4.71 9.22
C VAL A 153 -9.68 6.07 9.19
N ARG A 154 -10.72 6.23 8.37
CA ARG A 154 -11.63 7.37 8.46
C ARG A 154 -12.97 6.94 9.03
N ALA A 155 -13.58 7.78 9.86
CA ALA A 155 -14.85 7.52 10.53
C ALA A 155 -15.55 8.83 10.89
N LYS A 156 -16.69 8.74 11.57
CA LYS A 156 -17.30 9.88 12.26
C LYS A 156 -16.51 10.22 13.53
N ASP A 157 -16.52 11.49 13.95
CA ASP A 157 -15.78 11.94 15.13
C ASP A 157 -16.22 11.23 16.43
N ALA A 158 -17.49 10.83 16.53
CA ALA A 158 -18.02 10.04 17.65
C ALA A 158 -17.28 8.70 17.86
N HIS A 159 -16.63 8.15 16.82
CA HIS A 159 -15.93 6.87 16.88
C HIS A 159 -14.42 7.00 17.08
N GLN A 160 -13.93 8.16 17.53
CA GLN A 160 -12.49 8.39 17.72
C GLN A 160 -11.84 7.39 18.68
N ALA A 161 -12.39 7.22 19.88
CA ALA A 161 -11.82 6.32 20.88
C ALA A 161 -11.80 4.84 20.41
N PRO A 162 -12.89 4.28 19.85
CA PRO A 162 -12.86 2.94 19.26
C PRO A 162 -11.83 2.78 18.13
N VAL A 163 -11.63 3.80 17.29
CA VAL A 163 -10.65 3.75 16.20
C VAL A 163 -9.23 3.73 16.73
N VAL A 164 -8.91 4.54 17.74
CA VAL A 164 -7.60 4.54 18.39
C VAL A 164 -7.31 3.17 19.02
N GLU A 165 -8.30 2.58 19.71
CA GLU A 165 -8.14 1.26 20.32
C GLU A 165 -7.99 0.14 19.27
N ALA A 166 -8.69 0.23 18.13
CA ALA A 166 -8.51 -0.71 17.03
C ALA A 166 -7.08 -0.68 16.49
N LEU A 167 -6.52 0.51 16.30
CA LEU A 167 -5.15 0.70 15.82
C LEU A 167 -4.12 0.27 16.87
N ARG A 168 -4.41 0.47 18.17
CA ARG A 168 -3.57 -0.05 19.27
C ARG A 168 -3.50 -1.56 19.26
N ARG A 169 -4.61 -2.25 18.97
CA ARG A 169 -4.63 -3.71 18.84
C ARG A 169 -3.87 -4.20 17.60
N ALA A 170 -4.03 -3.49 16.49
CA ALA A 170 -3.30 -3.80 15.25
C ALA A 170 -1.79 -3.57 15.39
N LYS A 171 -1.36 -2.57 16.18
CA LYS A 171 0.05 -2.30 16.48
C LYS A 171 0.81 -3.55 16.97
N PHE A 172 0.19 -4.39 17.80
CA PHE A 172 0.81 -5.63 18.29
C PHE A 172 1.04 -6.70 17.21
N LYS A 173 0.55 -6.51 15.99
CA LYS A 173 0.78 -7.43 14.86
C LYS A 173 1.97 -7.04 14.01
N PHE A 174 2.53 -5.86 14.24
CA PHE A 174 3.70 -5.37 13.51
C PHE A 174 4.95 -5.45 14.40
N PRO A 175 6.10 -5.85 13.84
CA PRO A 175 7.40 -5.68 14.51
C PRO A 175 7.71 -4.19 14.67
N GLY A 176 8.61 -3.83 15.60
CA GLY A 176 9.07 -2.45 15.75
C GLY A 176 8.12 -1.51 16.51
N ARG A 177 8.40 -0.21 16.43
CA ARG A 177 7.63 0.84 17.13
C ARG A 177 6.66 1.53 16.19
N GLN A 178 5.37 1.35 16.41
CA GLN A 178 4.33 2.13 15.72
C GLN A 178 3.73 3.20 16.64
N LYS A 179 3.42 4.34 16.03
CA LYS A 179 2.72 5.47 16.67
C LYS A 179 1.35 5.65 16.03
N ILE A 180 0.39 6.09 16.82
CA ILE A 180 -0.98 6.38 16.38
C ILE A 180 -1.13 7.89 16.36
N TYR A 181 -1.52 8.44 15.21
CA TYR A 181 -1.73 9.86 15.02
C TYR A 181 -3.17 10.15 14.63
N VAL A 182 -3.81 11.07 15.34
CA VAL A 182 -5.08 11.67 14.91
C VAL A 182 -4.74 12.78 13.92
N SER A 183 -5.23 12.65 12.70
CA SER A 183 -4.94 13.61 11.63
C SER A 183 -5.81 14.87 11.79
N LYS A 184 -5.20 16.03 11.52
CA LYS A 184 -5.92 17.30 11.38
C LYS A 184 -6.62 17.45 10.02
N LYS A 185 -6.41 16.49 9.11
CA LYS A 185 -6.98 16.48 7.77
C LYS A 185 -8.41 15.94 7.78
N TRP A 186 -9.18 16.36 6.79
CA TRP A 186 -10.53 15.83 6.57
C TRP A 186 -10.46 14.45 5.91
N GLY A 187 -10.73 13.39 6.67
CA GLY A 187 -10.72 12.01 6.17
C GLY A 187 -9.42 11.65 5.44
N PHE A 188 -9.53 11.16 4.20
CA PHE A 188 -8.38 10.80 3.35
C PHE A 188 -7.93 11.93 2.41
N THR A 189 -8.44 13.13 2.60
CA THR A 189 -8.05 14.27 1.77
C THR A 189 -6.70 14.85 2.20
N LYS A 190 -6.17 15.75 1.37
CA LYS A 190 -4.92 16.48 1.65
C LYS A 190 -5.14 17.74 2.50
N TYR A 191 -6.38 18.20 2.66
CA TYR A 191 -6.74 19.47 3.28
C TYR A 191 -6.99 19.31 4.78
N ASN A 192 -6.63 20.32 5.56
CA ASN A 192 -7.03 20.44 6.97
C ASN A 192 -8.54 20.67 7.06
N ARG A 193 -9.15 20.37 8.21
CA ARG A 193 -10.60 20.51 8.41
C ARG A 193 -11.11 21.93 8.13
N ASP A 194 -10.49 22.93 8.76
CA ASP A 194 -10.89 24.35 8.61
C ASP A 194 -10.89 24.78 7.13
N LYS A 195 -9.77 24.52 6.44
CA LYS A 195 -9.60 24.82 5.01
C LYS A 195 -10.54 24.02 4.11
N TYR A 196 -10.91 22.80 4.50
CA TYR A 196 -11.85 21.98 3.74
C TYR A 196 -13.25 22.58 3.80
N GLU A 197 -13.66 23.08 4.96
CA GLU A 197 -14.96 23.72 5.15
C GLU A 197 -15.06 25.04 4.36
N GLU A 198 -14.03 25.89 4.42
CA GLU A 198 -13.94 27.11 3.60
C GLU A 198 -14.07 26.79 2.09
N MET A 199 -13.21 25.89 1.58
CA MET A 199 -13.22 25.56 0.14
C MET A 199 -14.49 24.82 -0.30
N ARG A 200 -15.21 24.20 0.62
CA ARG A 200 -16.51 23.58 0.35
C ARG A 200 -17.62 24.62 0.29
N GLN A 201 -17.60 25.62 1.17
CA GLN A 201 -18.53 26.75 1.11
C GLN A 201 -18.31 27.60 -0.15
N ASP A 202 -17.05 27.79 -0.57
CA ASP A 202 -16.68 28.48 -1.80
C ASP A 202 -17.04 27.71 -3.10
N GLY A 203 -17.57 26.48 -3.03
CA GLY A 203 -17.85 25.64 -4.20
C GLY A 203 -16.60 25.10 -4.93
N ARG A 204 -15.40 25.32 -4.37
CA ARG A 204 -14.12 24.93 -5.01
C ARG A 204 -13.82 23.43 -4.91
N LEU A 205 -14.45 22.73 -3.96
CA LEU A 205 -14.33 21.29 -3.78
C LEU A 205 -15.62 20.59 -4.18
N VAL A 206 -15.54 19.75 -5.20
CA VAL A 206 -16.64 18.87 -5.61
C VAL A 206 -16.40 17.47 -5.04
N PRO A 207 -17.40 16.86 -4.38
CA PRO A 207 -17.29 15.50 -3.91
C PRO A 207 -17.20 14.51 -5.09
N ASP A 208 -16.17 13.67 -5.09
CA ASP A 208 -15.93 12.61 -6.09
C ASP A 208 -15.86 11.24 -5.41
N GLY A 209 -17.00 10.82 -4.88
CA GLY A 209 -17.10 9.59 -4.08
C GLY A 209 -16.23 9.65 -2.82
N VAL A 210 -15.14 8.88 -2.81
CA VAL A 210 -14.23 8.73 -1.66
C VAL A 210 -13.27 9.91 -1.50
N ASN A 211 -12.98 10.62 -2.59
CA ASN A 211 -12.07 11.75 -2.65
C ASN A 211 -12.81 13.01 -3.09
N VAL A 212 -12.10 14.14 -3.10
CA VAL A 212 -12.61 15.42 -3.62
C VAL A 212 -11.84 15.84 -4.85
N LYS A 213 -12.56 16.36 -5.84
CA LYS A 213 -11.99 17.07 -6.98
C LYS A 213 -11.89 18.54 -6.63
N TYR A 214 -10.69 19.09 -6.80
CA TYR A 214 -10.44 20.52 -6.64
C TYR A 214 -10.65 21.19 -7.98
N ARG A 215 -11.50 22.22 -8.03
CA ARG A 215 -11.70 23.08 -9.19
C ARG A 215 -10.62 24.17 -9.19
N PRO A 216 -9.65 24.13 -10.13
CA PRO A 216 -8.61 25.15 -10.18
C PRO A 216 -9.13 26.42 -10.86
N HIS A 217 -8.69 27.59 -10.38
CA HIS A 217 -8.91 28.87 -11.08
C HIS A 217 -7.97 29.08 -12.28
N LYS A 218 -7.08 28.13 -12.55
CA LYS A 218 -6.12 28.16 -13.67
C LYS A 218 -6.29 26.91 -14.52
N GLY A 219 -6.32 27.10 -15.83
CA GLY A 219 -6.43 26.04 -16.82
C GLY A 219 -7.00 26.58 -18.14
N PRO A 220 -7.19 25.72 -19.15
CA PRO A 220 -7.88 26.09 -20.38
C PRO A 220 -9.28 26.63 -20.09
N LEU A 221 -9.59 27.82 -20.63
CA LEU A 221 -10.83 28.55 -20.34
C LEU A 221 -12.11 27.72 -20.61
N LYS A 222 -12.09 26.90 -21.67
CA LYS A 222 -13.22 26.02 -22.02
C LYS A 222 -13.58 25.06 -20.87
N VAL A 223 -12.59 24.41 -20.27
CA VAL A 223 -12.79 23.47 -19.15
C VAL A 223 -13.29 24.20 -17.90
N TRP A 224 -12.84 25.44 -17.70
CA TRP A 224 -13.30 26.26 -16.60
C TRP A 224 -14.77 26.67 -16.77
N MET A 225 -15.18 27.12 -17.96
CA MET A 225 -16.59 27.46 -18.26
C MET A 225 -17.51 26.25 -18.09
N GLU A 226 -17.14 25.09 -18.63
CA GLU A 226 -17.91 23.84 -18.47
C GLU A 226 -18.09 23.46 -16.99
N ALA A 227 -17.07 23.66 -16.16
CA ALA A 227 -17.13 23.38 -14.72
C ALA A 227 -18.02 24.37 -13.95
N GLN A 228 -18.19 25.61 -14.42
CA GLN A 228 -19.08 26.61 -13.82
C GLN A 228 -20.54 26.37 -14.23
N HIS A 229 -20.82 26.04 -15.50
CA HIS A 229 -22.19 25.73 -15.95
C HIS A 229 -22.77 24.50 -15.26
N GLN A 230 -21.95 23.49 -14.95
CA GLN A 230 -22.38 22.33 -14.13
C GLN A 230 -22.77 22.69 -12.70
N GLU A 231 -22.44 23.88 -12.21
CA GLU A 231 -22.83 24.36 -10.88
C GLU A 231 -24.23 25.00 -10.92
N GLU A 232 -24.58 25.69 -12.00
CA GLU A 232 -25.91 26.27 -12.22
C GLU A 232 -26.99 25.21 -12.44
N GLU A 233 -26.64 24.06 -13.03
CA GLU A 233 -27.57 22.97 -13.37
C GLU A 233 -27.90 22.04 -12.18
N VAL A 234 -27.15 22.14 -11.08
CA VAL A 234 -27.29 21.30 -9.87
C VAL A 234 -28.00 22.06 -8.73
N VAL A 235 -28.28 23.35 -8.92
CA VAL A 235 -29.06 24.21 -7.98
C VAL A 235 -30.55 24.14 -8.32
#